data_AF-A0A0G4K6B6-F1
#
_entry.id   AF-A0A0G4K6B6-F1
#
_cell.length_a   1.000
_cell.length_b   1.000
_cell.length_c   1.000
_cell.angle_alpha   90.00
_cell.angle_beta   90.00
_cell.angle_gamma   90.00
#
_symmetry.space_group_name_H-M   'P 1'
#
loop_
_entity.id
_entity.type
_entity.pdbx_description
1 polymer ?
#
loop_
_entity_poly.entity_id
_entity_poly.type
_entity_poly.pdbx_seq_one_letter_code
_entity_poly.pdbx_strand_id
1 'polypeptide(L)' 'MKTTKDYKNVSLNLTKKEIEFIDSKRKIPYNISFASFCLALIREVLEARYKDEYKKYIEDDIK' A
#
# COMPACT_ATOMS: atom_id res chain seq x y z
N MET A 1 0.96 21.61 -16.15
CA MET A 1 -0.05 21.52 -15.09
C MET A 1 0.46 20.56 -14.03
N LYS A 2 0.48 20.94 -12.75
CA LYS A 2 0.81 20.04 -11.64
C LYS A 2 -0.36 19.07 -11.50
N THR A 3 -0.15 17.80 -11.80
CA THR A 3 -1.12 16.73 -11.55
C THR A 3 -1.38 16.65 -10.05
N THR A 4 -2.46 17.28 -9.58
CA THR A 4 -3.05 16.97 -8.28
C THR A 4 -3.57 15.55 -8.39
N LYS A 5 -2.74 14.57 -8.03
CA LYS A 5 -3.19 13.18 -7.88
C LYS A 5 -4.30 13.18 -6.83
N ASP A 6 -5.51 12.82 -7.25
CA ASP A 6 -6.69 12.66 -6.39
C ASP A 6 -6.46 11.50 -5.41
N TYR A 7 -5.71 11.76 -4.34
CA TYR A 7 -5.52 10.80 -3.27
C TYR A 7 -6.69 10.87 -2.30
N LYS A 8 -7.32 9.73 -2.03
CA LYS A 8 -8.32 9.59 -0.97
C LYS A 8 -7.62 9.19 0.33
N ASN A 9 -7.92 9.90 1.41
CA ASN A 9 -7.50 9.47 2.75
C ASN A 9 -8.28 8.23 3.17
N VAL A 10 -7.56 7.21 3.65
CA VAL A 10 -8.13 5.96 4.15
C VAL A 10 -7.72 5.78 5.62
N SER A 11 -8.70 5.56 6.50
CA SER A 11 -8.46 5.19 7.89
C SER A 11 -8.56 3.68 8.05
N LEU A 12 -7.60 3.10 8.78
CA LEU A 12 -7.56 1.68 9.09
C LEU A 12 -7.87 1.47 10.57
N ASN A 13 -8.82 0.59 10.88
CA ASN A 13 -9.10 0.16 12.25
C ASN A 13 -8.22 -1.05 12.57
N LEU A 14 -7.12 -0.80 13.28
CA LEU A 14 -6.16 -1.81 13.71
C LEU A 14 -6.10 -1.85 15.23
N THR A 15 -5.96 -3.04 15.80
CA THR A 15 -5.69 -3.20 17.22
C THR A 15 -4.25 -2.77 17.54
N LYS A 16 -4.00 -2.46 18.81
CA LYS A 16 -2.65 -2.12 19.28
C LYS A 16 -1.60 -3.19 18.92
N LYS A 17 -1.95 -4.48 19.09
CA LYS A 17 -1.05 -5.60 18.78
C LYS A 17 -0.70 -5.67 17.29
N GLU A 18 -1.65 -5.37 16.41
CA GLU A 18 -1.40 -5.34 14.97
C GLU A 18 -0.46 -4.19 14.60
N ILE A 19 -0.66 -3.01 15.19
CA ILE A 19 0.21 -1.85 14.98
C ILE A 19 1.64 -2.18 15.45
N GLU A 20 1.81 -2.76 16.64
CA GLU A 20 3.11 -3.16 17.18
C GLU A 20 3.81 -4.20 16.29
N PHE A 21 3.04 -5.18 15.78
CA PHE A 21 3.55 -6.17 14.85
C PHE A 21 4.03 -5.53 13.55
N ILE A 22 3.22 -4.67 12.93
CA ILE A 22 3.58 -3.96 11.69
C ILE A 22 4.83 -3.09 11.90
N ASP A 23 4.90 -2.37 13.03
CA ASP A 23 6.05 -1.56 13.40
C ASP A 23 7.33 -2.39 13.55
N SER A 24 7.23 -3.60 14.10
CA SER A 24 8.37 -4.52 14.21
C SER A 24 8.91 -4.98 12.85
N LYS A 25 8.03 -5.10 11.84
CA LYS A 25 8.40 -5.57 10.49
C LYS A 25 8.94 -4.47 9.60
N ARG A 26 8.36 -3.26 9.65
CA ARG A 26 8.78 -2.15 8.76
C ARG A 26 10.13 -1.53 9.12
N LYS A 27 10.62 -1.73 10.35
CA LYS A 27 11.88 -1.14 10.84
C LYS A 27 13.14 -1.83 10.31
N ILE A 28 13.02 -3.03 9.72
CA ILE A 28 14.16 -3.84 9.29
C ILE A 28 13.89 -4.31 7.86
N PRO A 29 14.71 -4.00 6.84
CA PRO A 29 15.99 -3.27 6.83
C PRO A 29 15.91 -1.75 6.52
N TYR A 30 14.75 -1.23 6.10
CA TYR A 30 14.70 0.07 5.37
C TYR A 30 13.93 1.19 6.07
N ASN A 31 13.53 1.02 7.34
CA ASN A 31 12.79 2.01 8.14
C ASN A 31 11.71 2.77 7.33
N ILE A 32 10.81 2.00 6.71
CA ILE A 32 9.79 2.54 5.80
C ILE A 32 8.66 3.17 6.62
N SER A 33 8.03 4.23 6.10
CA SER A 33 6.84 4.83 6.75
C SER A 33 5.73 3.78 6.90
N PHE A 34 4.95 3.87 7.98
CA PHE A 34 3.86 2.92 8.24
C PHE A 34 2.89 2.84 7.05
N ALA A 35 2.47 4.00 6.54
CA ALA A 35 1.56 4.07 5.39
C ALA A 35 2.16 3.44 4.13
N SER A 36 3.43 3.73 3.81
CA SER A 36 4.11 3.13 2.65
C SER A 36 4.25 1.62 2.77
N PHE A 37 4.53 1.11 3.98
CA PHE A 37 4.61 -0.33 4.24
C PHE A 37 3.26 -1.01 4.05
N CYS A 38 2.18 -0.47 4.64
CA CYS A 38 0.84 -1.00 4.47
C CYS A 38 0.39 -0.95 2.99
N LEU A 39 0.68 0.13 2.28
CA LEU A 39 0.37 0.25 0.86
C LEU A 39 1.11 -0.79 0.01
N ALA A 40 2.37 -1.09 0.33
CA ALA A 40 3.13 -2.13 -0.38
C ALA A 40 2.46 -3.50 -0.20
N LEU A 41 2.09 -3.87 1.03
CA LEU A 41 1.40 -5.13 1.30
C LEU A 41 0.03 -5.22 0.62
N ILE A 42 -0.73 -4.12 0.58
CA ILE A 42 -2.02 -4.09 -0.17
C ILE A 42 -1.78 -4.40 -1.65
N ARG A 43 -0.75 -3.78 -2.26
CA ARG A 43 -0.41 -4.02 -3.67
C ARG A 43 0.02 -5.47 -3.90
N GLU A 44 0.89 -6.02 -3.05
CA GLU A 44 1.32 -7.42 -3.15
C GLU A 44 0.13 -8.38 -3.10
N VAL A 45 -0.84 -8.16 -2.20
CA VAL A 45 -2.04 -9.00 -2.10
C VAL A 45 -2.92 -8.87 -3.34
N LEU A 46 -3.09 -7.66 -3.87
CA LEU A 46 -3.89 -7.43 -5.08
C LEU A 46 -3.22 -8.06 -6.31
N GLU A 47 -1.91 -7.91 -6.48
CA GLU A 47 -1.14 -8.56 -7.53
C GLU A 47 -1.20 -10.09 -7.43
N ALA A 48 -1.07 -10.65 -6.21
CA ALA A 48 -1.14 -12.10 -6.03
C ALA A 48 -2.55 -12.66 -6.33
N ARG A 49 -3.60 -11.93 -5.93
CA ARG A 49 -4.99 -12.39 -6.04
C ARG A 49 -5.58 -12.17 -7.44
N TYR A 50 -5.24 -11.06 -8.09
CA TYR A 50 -5.83 -10.62 -9.36
C TYR A 50 -4.84 -10.56 -10.52
N LYS A 51 -3.55 -10.84 -10.29
CA LYS A 51 -2.46 -10.96 -11.28
C LYS A 51 -2.56 -9.91 -12.41
N ASP A 52 -2.87 -10.39 -13.61
CA ASP A 52 -2.88 -9.62 -14.85
C ASP A 52 -3.99 -8.56 -14.91
N GLU A 53 -5.10 -8.76 -14.19
CA GLU A 53 -6.22 -7.81 -14.16
C GLU A 53 -5.84 -6.53 -13.40
N TYR A 54 -5.26 -6.68 -12.21
CA TYR A 54 -4.83 -5.53 -11.41
C TYR A 54 -3.69 -4.76 -12.11
N LYS A 55 -2.72 -5.48 -12.70
CA LYS A 55 -1.63 -4.85 -13.43
C LYS A 55 -2.14 -4.03 -14.63
N LYS A 56 -3.01 -4.63 -15.47
CA LYS A 56 -3.61 -3.92 -16.61
C LYS A 56 -4.42 -2.70 -16.16
N TYR A 57 -5.19 -2.82 -15.08
CA TYR A 57 -6.01 -1.73 -14.57
C TYR A 57 -5.18 -0.51 -14.13
N ILE A 58 -4.04 -0.73 -13.48
CA ILE A 58 -3.14 0.35 -13.05
C ILE A 58 -2.33 0.93 -14.23
N GLU A 59 -1.96 0.11 -15.22
CA GLU A 59 -1.21 0.56 -16.41
C GLU A 59 -2.07 1.40 -17.38
N ASP A 60 -3.38 1.15 -17.46
CA ASP A 60 -4.31 1.91 -18.30
C ASP A 60 -4.51 3.35 -17.80
N ASP A 61 -4.39 3.59 -16.48
CA ASP A 61 -4.51 4.92 -15.85
C ASP A 61 -3.28 5.83 -16.10
N ILE A 62 -2.16 5.26 -16.55
CA ILE A 62 -0.88 5.98 -16.76
C ILE A 62 -0.68 6.44 -18.22
N LYS A 63 -1.53 5.98 -19.16
CA LYS A 63 -1.48 6.39 -20.58
C LYS A 63 -2.38 7.57 -20.91
#